data_AF-A0A8J6JFV9-F1
#
_entry.id   AF-A0A8J6JFV9-F1
#
_cell.length_a   1.000
_cell.length_b   1.000
_cell.length_c   1.000
_cell.angle_alpha   90.00
_cell.angle_beta   90.00
_cell.angle_gamma   90.00
#
_symmetry.space_group_name_H-M   'P 1'
#
loop_
_entity.id
_entity.type
_entity.pdbx_description
1 polymer ?
#
loop_
_entity_poly.entity_id
_entity_poly.type
_entity_poly.pdbx_seq_one_letter_code
_entity_poly.pdbx_strand_id
1 'polypeptide(L)' 'MPYVIGADLPDQPAGDRFRALLERPGILQMPGAHLGIAALLAKQAGFEALYMSGAAMSATMGLPDLGMITVDDVCWYIR' A
#
# COMPACT_ATOMS: atom_id res chain seq x y z
N MET A 1 -2.11 -20.00 -6.41
CA MET A 1 -1.32 -19.62 -5.22
C MET A 1 -2.32 -19.29 -4.11
N PRO A 2 -2.41 -20.07 -3.02
CA PRO A 2 -3.22 -19.68 -1.87
C PRO A 2 -2.60 -18.45 -1.20
N TYR A 3 -3.40 -17.40 -1.01
CA TYR A 3 -2.97 -16.19 -0.31
C TYR A 3 -3.23 -16.35 1.19
N VAL A 4 -2.33 -15.82 2.00
CA VAL A 4 -2.56 -15.71 3.45
C VAL A 4 -3.46 -14.51 3.67
N ILE A 5 -4.70 -14.77 4.07
CA ILE A 5 -5.70 -13.76 4.37
C ILE A 5 -5.68 -13.54 5.89
N GLY A 6 -5.42 -12.30 6.31
CA GLY A 6 -5.48 -11.92 7.72
C GLY A 6 -6.91 -12.06 8.27
N ALA A 7 -7.04 -12.57 9.49
CA ALA A 7 -8.35 -12.68 10.15
C ALA A 7 -8.94 -11.32 10.54
N ASP A 8 -8.13 -10.26 10.54
CA ASP A 8 -8.47 -8.88 10.91
C ASP A 8 -8.74 -7.98 9.68
N LEU A 9 -9.20 -8.55 8.56
CA LEU A 9 -9.54 -7.77 7.38
C LEU A 9 -10.73 -6.83 7.66
N PRO A 10 -10.66 -5.56 7.22
CA PRO A 10 -11.79 -4.66 7.36
C PRO A 10 -12.97 -5.06 6.46
N ASP A 11 -14.18 -4.97 7.01
CA ASP A 11 -15.43 -5.26 6.26
C ASP A 11 -15.77 -4.21 5.20
N GLN A 12 -15.29 -2.97 5.38
CA GLN A 12 -15.52 -1.86 4.45
C GLN A 12 -14.45 -1.82 3.36
N PRO A 13 -14.77 -1.44 2.10
CA PRO A 13 -13.78 -1.28 1.03
C PRO A 13 -12.68 -0.26 1.37
N ALA A 14 -11.46 -0.49 0.87
CA ALA A 14 -10.32 0.40 1.16
C ALA A 14 -10.55 1.85 0.70
N GLY A 15 -11.25 2.06 -0.42
CA GLY A 15 -11.57 3.40 -0.92
C GLY A 15 -12.46 4.21 0.01
N ASP A 16 -13.47 3.58 0.62
CA ASP A 16 -14.39 4.25 1.55
C ASP A 16 -13.67 4.64 2.84
N ARG A 17 -12.84 3.72 3.38
CA ARG A 17 -12.00 4.00 4.55
C ARG A 17 -11.02 5.13 4.28
N PHE A 18 -10.40 5.15 3.09
CA PHE A 18 -9.47 6.21 2.70
C PHE A 18 -10.16 7.57 2.57
N ARG A 19 -11.35 7.62 1.96
CA ARG A 19 -12.14 8.86 1.89
C ARG A 19 -12.47 9.41 3.27
N ALA A 20 -12.89 8.55 4.20
CA ALA A 20 -13.17 8.95 5.58
C ALA A 20 -11.93 9.53 6.28
N LEU A 21 -10.72 8.98 6.00
CA LEU A 21 -9.47 9.54 6.52
C LEU A 21 -9.16 10.93 5.95
N LEU A 22 -9.41 11.16 4.66
CA LEU A 22 -9.17 12.46 4.01
C LEU A 22 -10.12 13.57 4.48
N GLU A 23 -11.32 13.22 4.96
CA GLU A 23 -12.30 14.18 5.48
C GLU A 23 -11.97 14.66 6.91
N ARG A 24 -11.04 13.99 7.61
CA ARG A 24 -10.62 14.38 8.96
C ARG A 24 -9.77 15.66 8.91
N PRO A 25 -9.89 16.54 9.91
CA PRO A 25 -9.02 17.71 10.02
C PRO A 25 -7.56 17.28 10.25
N GLY A 26 -6.62 17.97 9.60
CA GLY A 26 -5.18 17.71 9.72
C GLY A 26 -4.57 17.11 8.46
N ILE A 27 -3.28 16.76 8.54
CA ILE A 27 -2.54 16.14 7.43
C ILE A 27 -2.55 14.63 7.65
N LEU A 28 -3.13 13.88 6.71
CA LEU A 28 -3.02 12.44 6.68
C LEU A 28 -1.59 12.05 6.24
N GLN A 29 -0.85 11.41 7.13
CA GLN A 29 0.49 10.92 6.84
C GLN A 29 0.43 9.52 6.22
N MET A 30 1.09 9.33 5.08
CA MET A 30 1.09 8.08 4.32
C MET A 30 2.52 7.70 3.93
N PRO A 31 3.22 6.89 4.76
CA PRO A 31 4.56 6.44 4.40
C PRO A 31 4.53 5.51 3.19
N GLY A 32 5.62 5.55 2.41
CA GLY A 32 5.84 4.64 1.29
C GLY A 32 6.14 3.22 1.79
N ALA A 33 5.36 2.23 1.35
CA ALA A 33 5.53 0.82 1.71
C ALA A 33 5.59 -0.06 0.46
N HIS A 34 6.81 -0.29 -0.05
CA HIS A 34 7.06 -1.07 -1.28
C HIS A 34 7.10 -2.59 -1.08
N LEU A 35 7.03 -3.06 0.18
CA LEU A 35 7.02 -4.47 0.57
C LEU A 35 6.07 -4.69 1.74
N GLY A 36 5.56 -5.92 1.89
CA GLY A 36 4.66 -6.28 2.99
C GLY A 36 5.24 -6.02 4.39
N ILE A 37 6.54 -6.27 4.59
CA ILE A 37 7.20 -5.98 5.88
C ILE A 37 7.20 -4.47 6.20
N ALA A 38 7.38 -3.61 5.20
CA ALA A 38 7.32 -2.16 5.39
C ALA A 38 5.90 -1.72 5.76
N ALA A 39 4.87 -2.33 5.15
CA ALA A 39 3.47 -2.10 5.50
C ALA A 39 3.17 -2.52 6.95
N LEU A 40 3.68 -3.67 7.40
CA LEU A 40 3.53 -4.14 8.78
C LEU A 40 4.21 -3.20 9.78
N LEU A 41 5.43 -2.74 9.49
CA LEU A 41 6.16 -1.79 10.34
C LEU A 41 5.42 -0.44 10.42
N ALA A 42 4.89 0.06 9.31
CA ALA A 42 4.11 1.30 9.31
C ALA A 42 2.79 1.15 10.10
N LYS A 43 2.10 -0.01 10.00
CA LYS A 43 0.94 -0.32 10.85
C LYS A 43 1.33 -0.33 12.33
N GLN A 44 2.44 -0.96 12.70
CA GLN A 44 2.95 -0.98 14.07
C GLN A 44 3.33 0.42 14.59
N ALA A 45 3.82 1.30 13.70
CA ALA A 45 4.10 2.70 14.01
C ALA A 45 2.84 3.59 14.12
N GLY A 46 1.65 3.03 13.85
CA GLY A 46 0.37 3.73 14.02
C GLY A 46 -0.12 4.51 12.79
N PHE A 47 0.47 4.30 11.61
CA PHE A 47 -0.04 4.91 10.38
C PHE A 47 -1.34 4.24 9.92
N GLU A 48 -2.33 5.06 9.56
CA GLU A 48 -3.67 4.59 9.16
C GLU A 48 -3.79 4.33 7.65
N ALA A 49 -2.84 4.81 6.86
CA ALA A 49 -2.81 4.67 5.40
C ALA A 49 -1.37 4.55 4.89
N LEU A 50 -1.22 3.93 3.72
CA LEU A 50 0.07 3.67 3.08
C LEU A 50 0.07 4.19 1.65
N TYR A 51 1.24 4.53 1.15
CA TYR A 51 1.47 4.86 -0.25
C TYR A 51 2.34 3.79 -0.92
N MET A 52 1.95 3.36 -2.12
CA MET A 52 2.77 2.48 -2.97
C MET A 52 3.37 3.34 -4.09
N SER A 53 4.68 3.56 -4.02
CA SER A 53 5.41 4.35 -5.02
C SER A 53 5.82 3.49 -6.21
N GLY A 54 5.51 3.94 -7.43
CA GLY A 54 5.97 3.29 -8.67
C GLY A 54 7.49 3.17 -8.74
N ALA A 55 8.21 4.25 -8.41
CA ALA A 55 9.67 4.24 -8.36
C ALA A 55 10.24 3.25 -7.33
N ALA A 56 9.62 3.13 -6.16
CA ALA A 56 10.09 2.20 -5.13
C ALA A 56 9.81 0.75 -5.54
N MET A 57 8.65 0.49 -6.16
CA MET A 57 8.30 -0.81 -6.70
C MET A 57 9.24 -1.20 -7.86
N SER A 58 9.46 -0.33 -8.84
CA SER A 58 10.37 -0.60 -9.96
C SER A 58 11.79 -0.85 -9.47
N ALA A 59 12.29 -0.05 -8.51
CA ALA A 59 13.60 -0.25 -7.89
C ALA A 59 13.69 -1.61 -7.17
N THR A 60 12.62 -2.05 -6.50
CA THR A 60 12.54 -3.38 -5.86
C THR A 60 12.66 -4.51 -6.89
N MET A 61 12.14 -4.30 -8.10
CA MET A 61 12.24 -5.23 -9.23
C MET A 61 13.58 -5.11 -9.99
N GLY A 62 14.47 -4.20 -9.61
CA GLY A 62 15.72 -3.93 -10.34
C GLY A 62 15.50 -3.19 -11.67
N LEU A 63 14.38 -2.48 -11.81
CA LEU A 63 13.99 -1.78 -13.03
C LEU A 63 14.03 -0.24 -12.82
N PRO A 64 14.44 0.53 -13.83
CA PRO A 64 14.27 1.99 -13.81
C PRO A 64 12.77 2.37 -13.90
N ASP A 65 12.40 3.48 -13.28
CA ASP A 65 11.03 4.02 -13.31
C ASP A 65 10.73 4.72 -14.64
N LEU A 66 10.53 3.93 -15.69
CA LEU A 66 10.27 4.38 -17.06
C LEU A 66 8.94 3.85 -17.61
N GLY A 67 8.00 3.49 -16.71
CA GLY A 67 6.69 2.95 -17.11
C GLY A 67 6.76 1.54 -17.71
N MET A 68 7.74 0.73 -17.30
CA MET A 68 7.91 -0.65 -17.78
C MET A 68 7.04 -1.67 -17.03
N ILE A 69 6.59 -1.33 -15.81
CA ILE A 69 5.71 -2.19 -14.99
C ILE A 69 4.26 -2.09 -15.48
N THR A 70 3.53 -3.20 -15.38
CA THR A 70 2.12 -3.30 -15.80
C THR A 70 1.17 -3.11 -14.62
N VAL A 71 -0.13 -2.92 -14.92
CA VAL A 71 -1.18 -2.94 -13.88
C VAL A 71 -1.22 -4.28 -13.15
N ASP A 72 -0.96 -5.39 -13.84
CA ASP A 72 -0.94 -6.72 -13.22
C ASP A 72 0.19 -6.84 -12.19
N ASP A 73 1.37 -6.28 -12.49
CA ASP A 73 2.48 -6.21 -11.52
C ASP A 73 2.08 -5.41 -10.30
N VAL A 74 1.41 -4.27 -10.48
CA VAL A 74 0.98 -3.41 -9.36
C VAL A 74 -0.08 -4.12 -8.52
N CYS A 75 -1.09 -4.72 -9.15
CA CYS A 75 -2.15 -5.48 -8.48
C CYS A 75 -1.60 -6.70 -7.72
N TRP A 76 -0.51 -7.29 -8.19
CA TRP A 76 0.19 -8.35 -7.48
C TRP A 76 0.87 -7.85 -6.20
N TYR A 77 1.51 -6.68 -6.24
CA TYR A 77 2.27 -6.13 -5.10
C TYR A 77 1.41 -5.50 -4.00
N ILE A 78 0.20 -5.01 -4.31
CA ILE A 78 -0.69 -4.34 -3.33
C ILE A 78 -1.67 -5.28 -2.62
N ARG A 79 -1.69 -6.57 -3.00
CA ARG A 79 -2.54 -7.58 -2.38
C ARG A 79 -1.98 -8.09 -1.06
#